data_AF-A0A967F143-F1
#
_entry.id   AF-A0A967F143-F1
#
_cell.length_a   1.000
_cell.length_b   1.000
_cell.length_c   1.000
_cell.angle_alpha   90.00
_cell.angle_beta   90.00
_cell.angle_gamma   90.00
#
_symmetry.space_group_name_H-M   'P 1'
#
loop_
_entity.id
_entity.type
_entity.pdbx_description
1 polymer ?
#
loop_
_entity_poly.entity_id
_entity_poly.type
_entity_poly.pdbx_seq_one_letter_code
_entity_poly.pdbx_strand_id
1 'polypeptide(L)'
;MAETTKPAEGNRSFEDFFAAEVAPGLAPLEVARKERLRAAYTRAAGTAFVTAAATGIALAWSAEPIVPVLTAAAGLIGGFFWTTLPGRRHRAALRKLVVEPLRRFLGGLEYHRKPGGRFDLEVFRRSGVTAGFNRAKLEDLLIGRYRDTDYSLVEARLKQSRRSGTKREERGTFTGLLCQVSVPVTFTCTVLLIGDKGKLGNWVVDLVRSSLTNLSAVTMNHKAFEARYQVYSDQPEEARALLQTALLDSLLAISEAVGRKSVNCAFIDGRFLIAIPHGDNLFEIGRLHRSLEHAEEDVRRLAVEFTIPHRLIDTLHGDRPQTII
;
A
#
# COMPACT_ATOMS: atom_id res chain seq x y z
N MET A 1 2.94 -41.22 -20.57
CA MET A 1 2.03 -41.33 -19.41
C MET A 1 2.17 -40.04 -18.64
N ALA A 2 1.21 -39.13 -18.80
CA ALA A 2 1.23 -37.82 -18.19
C ALA A 2 0.65 -37.93 -16.79
N GLU A 3 1.51 -37.78 -15.78
CA GLU A 3 1.13 -37.75 -14.38
C GLU A 3 0.31 -36.47 -14.15
N THR A 4 -0.99 -36.67 -13.96
CA THR A 4 -1.98 -35.63 -13.79
C THR A 4 -1.86 -35.15 -12.35
N THR A 5 -1.27 -33.97 -12.16
CA THR A 5 -1.16 -33.33 -10.85
C THR A 5 -2.57 -33.13 -10.28
N LYS A 6 -2.81 -33.77 -9.14
CA LYS A 6 -4.07 -33.81 -8.39
C LYS A 6 -4.48 -32.37 -7.99
N PRO A 7 -5.73 -31.93 -8.23
CA PRO A 7 -6.16 -30.60 -7.81
C PRO A 7 -6.33 -30.57 -6.28
N ALA A 8 -5.73 -29.58 -5.63
CA ALA A 8 -5.98 -29.27 -4.24
C ALA A 8 -7.45 -28.81 -4.06
N GLU A 9 -8.03 -29.13 -2.91
CA GLU A 9 -9.44 -28.91 -2.58
C GLU A 9 -9.91 -27.46 -2.82
N GLY A 10 -10.93 -27.28 -3.67
CA GLY A 10 -11.83 -26.11 -3.60
C GLY A 10 -11.53 -24.86 -4.44
N ASN A 11 -11.09 -24.98 -5.71
CA ASN A 11 -10.99 -23.81 -6.62
C ASN A 11 -12.37 -23.27 -7.02
N ARG A 12 -13.02 -22.51 -6.13
CA ARG A 12 -14.16 -21.64 -6.47
C ARG A 12 -13.65 -20.48 -7.33
N SER A 13 -14.30 -20.20 -8.45
CA SER A 13 -13.93 -19.05 -9.29
C SER A 13 -14.16 -17.73 -8.55
N PHE A 14 -13.47 -16.66 -8.98
CA PHE A 14 -13.70 -15.32 -8.40
C PHE A 14 -15.15 -14.87 -8.65
N GLU A 15 -15.72 -15.19 -9.81
CA GLU A 15 -17.09 -14.86 -10.19
C GLU A 15 -18.07 -15.52 -9.22
N ASP A 16 -17.89 -16.81 -8.93
CA ASP A 16 -18.72 -17.54 -7.98
C ASP A 16 -18.57 -16.97 -6.56
N PHE A 17 -17.34 -16.65 -6.16
CA PHE A 17 -17.03 -15.97 -4.88
C PHE A 17 -17.80 -14.67 -4.75
N PHE A 18 -17.66 -13.79 -5.73
CA PHE A 18 -18.27 -12.47 -5.73
C PHE A 18 -19.79 -12.58 -5.70
N ALA A 19 -20.37 -13.42 -6.57
CA ALA A 19 -21.81 -13.59 -6.70
C ALA A 19 -22.48 -14.08 -5.41
N ALA A 20 -21.86 -15.01 -4.67
CA ALA A 20 -22.49 -15.57 -3.48
C ALA A 20 -22.15 -14.85 -2.17
N GLU A 21 -21.00 -14.19 -2.04
CA GLU A 21 -20.58 -13.59 -0.75
C GLU A 21 -20.56 -12.06 -0.73
N VAL A 22 -20.32 -11.41 -1.86
CA VAL A 22 -20.20 -9.94 -1.93
C VAL A 22 -21.45 -9.32 -2.52
N ALA A 23 -21.90 -9.80 -3.69
CA ALA A 23 -23.02 -9.24 -4.44
C ALA A 23 -24.33 -9.09 -3.63
N PRO A 24 -24.74 -10.06 -2.78
CA PRO A 24 -25.98 -9.93 -2.00
C PRO A 24 -25.98 -8.73 -1.05
N GLY A 25 -24.80 -8.32 -0.55
CA GLY A 25 -24.66 -7.17 0.33
C GLY A 25 -24.57 -5.81 -0.38
N LEU A 26 -24.39 -5.79 -1.72
CA LEU A 26 -24.20 -4.54 -2.46
C LEU A 26 -25.50 -3.76 -2.64
N ALA A 27 -26.61 -4.43 -2.94
CA ALA A 27 -27.91 -3.78 -3.15
C ALA A 27 -28.36 -2.92 -1.94
N PRO A 28 -28.39 -3.43 -0.69
CA PRO A 28 -28.73 -2.60 0.47
C PRO A 28 -27.69 -1.50 0.74
N LEU A 29 -26.40 -1.74 0.44
CA LEU A 29 -25.37 -0.71 0.58
C LEU A 29 -25.49 0.42 -0.44
N GLU A 30 -25.98 0.14 -1.64
CA GLU A 30 -26.20 1.13 -2.70
C GLU A 30 -27.38 2.06 -2.34
N VAL A 31 -28.45 1.50 -1.78
CA VAL A 31 -29.56 2.30 -1.21
C VAL A 31 -29.02 3.21 -0.10
N ALA A 32 -28.29 2.64 0.86
CA ALA A 32 -27.69 3.40 1.95
C ALA A 32 -26.65 4.43 1.46
N ARG A 33 -25.95 4.17 0.34
CA ARG A 33 -25.03 5.12 -0.29
C ARG A 33 -25.76 6.36 -0.76
N LYS A 34 -26.89 6.21 -1.47
CA LYS A 34 -27.71 7.33 -1.96
C LYS A 34 -28.25 8.17 -0.81
N GLU A 35 -28.71 7.55 0.27
CA GLU A 35 -29.13 8.26 1.50
C GLU A 35 -27.98 9.01 2.16
N ARG A 36 -26.81 8.37 2.31
CA ARG A 36 -25.61 8.99 2.88
C ARG A 36 -25.09 10.13 2.02
N LEU A 37 -25.22 10.03 0.69
CA LEU A 37 -24.88 11.10 -0.25
C LEU A 37 -25.80 12.30 -0.08
N ARG A 38 -27.13 12.08 -0.04
CA ARG A 38 -28.10 13.14 0.29
C ARG A 38 -27.81 13.77 1.64
N ALA A 39 -27.54 12.96 2.66
CA ALA A 39 -27.18 13.44 3.99
C ALA A 39 -25.87 14.26 3.98
N ALA A 40 -24.89 13.90 3.16
CA ALA A 40 -23.66 14.69 3.02
C ALA A 40 -23.94 16.08 2.43
N TYR A 41 -24.75 16.15 1.37
CA TYR A 41 -25.16 17.43 0.77
C TYR A 41 -26.03 18.28 1.69
N THR A 42 -27.02 17.69 2.38
CA THR A 42 -27.86 18.45 3.32
C THR A 42 -27.07 18.97 4.51
N ARG A 43 -26.12 18.17 5.04
CA ARG A 43 -25.19 18.62 6.07
C ARG A 43 -24.27 19.73 5.57
N ALA A 44 -23.81 19.66 4.33
CA ALA A 44 -22.95 20.68 3.75
C ALA A 44 -23.70 22.01 3.60
N ALA A 45 -24.90 21.97 3.01
CA ALA A 45 -25.77 23.14 2.89
C ALA A 45 -26.12 23.75 4.26
N GLY A 46 -26.54 22.91 5.21
CA GLY A 46 -26.86 23.36 6.57
C GLY A 46 -25.66 23.96 7.30
N THR A 47 -24.47 23.37 7.17
CA THR A 47 -23.27 23.93 7.81
C THR A 47 -22.83 25.22 7.15
N ALA A 48 -22.90 25.33 5.83
CA ALA A 48 -22.61 26.56 5.12
C ALA A 48 -23.55 27.70 5.55
N PHE A 49 -24.85 27.40 5.65
CA PHE A 49 -25.85 28.36 6.11
C PHE A 49 -25.59 28.83 7.56
N VAL A 50 -25.41 27.89 8.49
CA VAL A 50 -25.14 28.22 9.91
C VAL A 50 -23.84 29.01 10.05
N THR A 51 -22.79 28.62 9.33
CA THR A 51 -21.50 29.33 9.37
C THR A 51 -21.63 30.75 8.82
N ALA A 52 -22.34 30.94 7.71
CA ALA A 52 -22.57 32.26 7.13
C ALA A 52 -23.42 33.14 8.05
N ALA A 53 -24.50 32.60 8.62
CA ALA A 53 -25.35 33.33 9.56
C ALA A 53 -24.58 33.74 10.83
N ALA A 54 -23.84 32.81 11.45
CA ALA A 54 -23.03 33.11 12.63
C ALA A 54 -21.94 34.14 12.35
N THR A 55 -21.29 34.05 11.18
CA THR A 55 -20.28 35.03 10.75
C THR A 55 -20.90 36.40 10.50
N GLY A 56 -22.08 36.47 9.89
CA GLY A 56 -22.83 37.72 9.68
C GLY A 56 -23.27 38.38 10.98
N ILE A 57 -23.72 37.58 11.97
CA ILE A 57 -24.02 38.07 13.32
C ILE A 57 -22.75 38.60 13.98
N ALA A 58 -21.64 37.85 13.92
CA ALA A 58 -20.37 38.33 14.45
C ALA A 58 -19.98 39.67 13.82
N LEU A 59 -20.03 39.79 12.49
CA LEU A 59 -19.72 41.05 11.77
C LEU A 59 -20.59 42.23 12.22
N ALA A 60 -21.87 42.01 12.50
CA ALA A 60 -22.80 43.08 12.86
C ALA A 60 -22.70 43.50 14.35
N TRP A 61 -22.27 42.61 15.24
CA TRP A 61 -22.37 42.81 16.70
C TRP A 61 -21.03 42.81 17.45
N SER A 62 -19.94 42.33 16.84
CA SER A 62 -18.63 42.33 17.48
C SER A 62 -17.87 43.63 17.20
N ALA A 63 -17.35 44.28 18.25
CA ALA A 63 -16.43 45.42 18.10
C ALA A 63 -15.05 45.01 17.56
N GLU A 64 -14.66 43.75 17.77
CA GLU A 64 -13.34 43.23 17.44
C GLU A 64 -13.34 42.53 16.07
N PRO A 65 -12.52 42.94 15.09
CA PRO A 65 -12.53 42.40 13.72
C PRO A 65 -12.08 40.93 13.64
N ILE A 66 -11.43 40.39 14.68
CA ILE A 66 -10.96 39.00 14.73
C ILE A 66 -12.09 37.98 14.97
N VAL A 67 -13.18 38.38 15.63
CA VAL A 67 -14.30 37.49 16.01
C VAL A 67 -15.01 36.86 14.81
N PRO A 68 -15.39 37.59 13.74
CA PRO A 68 -16.00 36.96 12.57
C PRO A 68 -15.04 36.04 11.82
N VAL A 69 -13.74 36.35 11.80
CA VAL A 69 -12.71 35.50 11.17
C VAL A 69 -12.61 34.16 11.90
N LEU A 70 -12.53 34.17 13.23
CA LEU A 70 -12.48 32.94 14.02
C LEU A 70 -13.77 32.13 13.92
N THR A 71 -14.93 32.79 13.85
CA THR A 71 -16.24 32.13 13.68
C THR A 71 -16.32 31.42 12.33
N ALA A 72 -15.91 32.07 11.24
CA ALA A 72 -15.85 31.47 9.92
C ALA A 72 -14.89 30.28 9.88
N ALA A 73 -13.68 30.44 10.46
CA ALA A 73 -12.69 29.36 10.53
C ALA A 73 -13.22 28.14 11.32
N ALA A 74 -13.84 28.37 12.48
CA ALA A 74 -14.42 27.31 13.30
C ALA A 74 -15.57 26.59 12.57
N GLY A 75 -16.47 27.33 11.91
CA GLY A 75 -17.57 26.77 11.13
C GLY A 75 -17.09 25.94 9.94
N LEU A 76 -16.06 26.40 9.21
CA LEU A 76 -15.44 25.65 8.12
C LEU A 76 -14.79 24.35 8.61
N ILE A 77 -14.02 24.41 9.71
CA ILE A 77 -13.38 23.23 10.30
C ILE A 77 -14.43 22.23 10.79
N GLY A 78 -15.38 22.68 11.61
CA GLY A 78 -16.46 21.83 12.14
C GLY A 78 -17.32 21.22 11.04
N GLY A 79 -17.67 22.03 10.03
CA GLY A 79 -18.41 21.60 8.86
C GLY A 79 -17.69 20.56 8.02
N PHE A 80 -16.39 20.72 7.80
CA PHE A 80 -15.58 19.72 7.11
C PHE A 80 -15.64 18.35 7.80
N PHE A 81 -15.50 18.31 9.13
CA PHE A 81 -15.61 17.05 9.87
C PHE A 81 -17.03 16.46 9.83
N TRP A 82 -18.06 17.30 9.93
CA TRP A 82 -19.46 16.85 9.95
C TRP A 82 -19.95 16.31 8.60
N THR A 83 -19.56 16.95 7.51
CA THR A 83 -19.94 16.60 6.13
C THR A 83 -19.22 15.35 5.62
N THR A 84 -18.02 15.06 6.12
CA THR A 84 -17.25 13.86 5.72
C THR A 84 -17.71 12.58 6.42
N LEU A 85 -18.47 12.68 7.51
CA LEU A 85 -18.89 11.54 8.33
C LEU A 85 -19.72 10.47 7.56
N PRO A 86 -20.72 10.82 6.72
CA PRO A 86 -21.48 9.84 5.94
C PRO A 86 -20.58 9.04 4.98
N GLY A 87 -19.62 9.70 4.35
CA GLY A 87 -18.65 9.04 3.46
C GLY A 87 -17.75 8.06 4.21
N ARG A 88 -17.28 8.42 5.41
CA ARG A 88 -16.49 7.53 6.28
C ARG A 88 -17.28 6.29 6.69
N ARG A 89 -18.56 6.44 7.03
CA ARG A 89 -19.47 5.33 7.37
C ARG A 89 -19.70 4.41 6.18
N HIS A 90 -19.91 4.96 4.99
CA HIS A 90 -20.08 4.17 3.77
C HIS A 90 -18.83 3.34 3.43
N ARG A 91 -17.65 3.97 3.45
CA ARG A 91 -16.38 3.26 3.23
C ARG A 91 -16.15 2.14 4.23
N ALA A 92 -16.46 2.37 5.51
CA ALA A 92 -16.33 1.35 6.56
C ALA A 92 -17.29 0.16 6.34
N ALA A 93 -18.53 0.44 5.92
CA ALA A 93 -19.53 -0.59 5.65
C ALA A 93 -19.15 -1.45 4.43
N LEU A 94 -18.75 -0.83 3.32
CA LEU A 94 -18.30 -1.57 2.13
C LEU A 94 -17.04 -2.39 2.42
N ARG A 95 -16.08 -1.80 3.14
CA ARG A 95 -14.87 -2.52 3.55
C ARG A 95 -15.21 -3.78 4.36
N LYS A 96 -16.12 -3.69 5.33
CA LYS A 96 -16.54 -4.87 6.11
C LYS A 96 -17.18 -5.94 5.23
N LEU A 97 -17.99 -5.52 4.25
CA LEU A 97 -18.62 -6.44 3.30
C LEU A 97 -17.61 -7.14 2.40
N VAL A 98 -16.55 -6.45 1.96
CA VAL A 98 -15.60 -6.98 0.97
C VAL A 98 -14.44 -7.74 1.63
N VAL A 99 -13.85 -7.20 2.69
CA VAL A 99 -12.59 -7.72 3.24
C VAL A 99 -12.77 -9.06 3.93
N GLU A 100 -13.87 -9.25 4.66
CA GLU A 100 -14.10 -10.50 5.40
C GLU A 100 -14.36 -11.71 4.48
N PRO A 101 -15.14 -11.60 3.40
CA PRO A 101 -15.18 -12.65 2.39
C PRO A 101 -13.85 -12.82 1.66
N LEU A 102 -13.19 -11.72 1.27
CA LEU A 102 -11.95 -11.79 0.50
C LEU A 102 -10.82 -12.48 1.27
N ARG A 103 -10.68 -12.21 2.57
CA ARG A 103 -9.66 -12.90 3.39
C ARG A 103 -9.91 -14.41 3.48
N ARG A 104 -11.18 -14.85 3.49
CA ARG A 104 -11.54 -16.27 3.49
C ARG A 104 -11.30 -16.91 2.13
N PHE A 105 -11.68 -16.23 1.06
CA PHE A 105 -11.42 -16.64 -0.32
C PHE A 105 -9.93 -16.86 -0.59
N LEU A 106 -9.06 -15.99 -0.05
CA LEU A 106 -7.61 -16.06 -0.22
C LEU A 106 -6.90 -16.94 0.82
N GLY A 107 -7.59 -17.90 1.44
CA GLY A 107 -6.97 -18.88 2.34
C GLY A 107 -6.83 -18.45 3.81
N GLY A 108 -7.68 -17.55 4.29
CA GLY A 108 -7.78 -17.22 5.72
C GLY A 108 -6.80 -16.15 6.20
N LEU A 109 -6.54 -15.14 5.38
CA LEU A 109 -5.61 -14.04 5.70
C LEU A 109 -6.01 -13.28 6.96
N GLU A 110 -5.01 -12.81 7.71
CA GLU A 110 -5.19 -11.86 8.81
C GLU A 110 -5.17 -10.43 8.25
N TYR A 111 -6.14 -9.61 8.64
CA TYR A 111 -6.27 -8.23 8.19
C TYR A 111 -6.40 -7.26 9.36
N HIS A 112 -5.57 -6.22 9.35
CA HIS A 112 -5.62 -5.12 10.31
C HIS A 112 -5.66 -3.78 9.59
N ARG A 113 -6.75 -3.02 9.79
CA ARG A 113 -6.86 -1.66 9.26
C ARG A 113 -5.73 -0.74 9.71
N LYS A 114 -5.27 -0.91 10.95
CA LYS A 114 -4.09 -0.22 11.48
C LYS A 114 -3.10 -1.28 11.97
N PRO A 115 -1.86 -1.30 11.46
CA PRO A 115 -0.90 -2.35 11.82
C PRO A 115 -0.48 -2.32 13.29
N GLY A 116 -0.40 -1.13 13.91
CA GLY A 116 0.21 -1.01 15.24
C GLY A 116 1.64 -1.53 15.22
N GLY A 117 2.03 -2.33 16.21
CA GLY A 117 3.35 -2.98 16.29
C GLY A 117 3.48 -4.28 15.49
N ARG A 118 2.48 -4.67 14.69
CA ARG A 118 2.49 -5.94 13.93
C ARG A 118 3.32 -5.89 12.65
N PHE A 119 3.68 -4.70 12.20
CA PHE A 119 4.51 -4.51 11.03
C PHE A 119 5.80 -3.82 11.43
N ASP A 120 6.92 -4.48 11.17
CA ASP A 120 8.25 -3.98 11.47
C ASP A 120 8.66 -2.95 10.41
N LEU A 121 8.29 -1.70 10.63
CA LEU A 121 8.67 -0.62 9.73
C LEU A 121 10.17 -0.28 9.83
N GLU A 122 10.84 -0.68 10.91
CA GLU A 122 12.26 -0.35 11.08
C GLU A 122 13.14 -1.09 10.09
N VAL A 123 12.81 -2.34 9.76
CA VAL A 123 13.55 -3.10 8.74
C VAL A 123 13.59 -2.35 7.41
N PHE A 124 12.50 -1.68 7.00
CA PHE A 124 12.45 -0.86 5.78
C PHE A 124 13.25 0.45 5.87
N ARG A 125 13.35 1.03 7.07
CA ARG A 125 14.12 2.25 7.29
C ARG A 125 15.62 1.98 7.20
N ARG A 126 16.08 0.85 7.74
CA ARG A 126 17.49 0.45 7.70
C ARG A 126 17.91 -0.21 6.39
N SER A 127 17.01 -0.90 5.70
CA SER A 127 17.36 -1.69 4.51
C SER A 127 17.72 -0.86 3.28
N GLY A 128 17.30 0.41 3.24
CA GLY A 128 17.51 1.25 2.06
C GLY A 128 16.59 0.93 0.89
N VAL A 129 15.52 0.18 1.11
CA VAL A 129 14.47 -0.03 0.10
C VAL A 129 13.67 1.25 -0.15
N THR A 130 13.49 2.06 0.90
CA THR A 130 12.78 3.35 0.82
C THR A 130 13.69 4.51 1.18
N ALA A 131 13.46 5.68 0.57
CA ALA A 131 14.16 6.89 0.97
C ALA A 131 13.93 7.19 2.44
N GLY A 132 14.92 7.77 3.11
CA GLY A 132 14.84 8.08 4.53
C GLY A 132 13.59 8.90 4.89
N PHE A 133 12.85 8.46 5.91
CA PHE A 133 11.59 9.07 6.34
C PHE A 133 11.56 9.26 7.85
N ASN A 134 10.83 10.28 8.31
CA ASN A 134 10.62 10.55 9.74
C ASN A 134 9.14 10.65 10.13
N ARG A 135 8.23 10.51 9.16
CA ARG A 135 6.81 10.29 9.40
C ARG A 135 6.34 9.12 8.57
N ALA A 136 5.53 8.27 9.18
CA ALA A 136 4.91 7.15 8.53
C ALA A 136 3.43 7.09 8.90
N LYS A 137 2.59 6.84 7.91
CA LYS A 137 1.21 6.43 8.09
C LYS A 137 1.05 5.08 7.41
N LEU A 138 0.74 4.07 8.21
CA LEU A 138 0.50 2.72 7.73
C LEU A 138 -0.97 2.38 7.89
N GLU A 139 -1.57 1.79 6.87
CA GLU A 139 -2.95 1.32 6.85
C GLU A 139 -3.01 -0.03 6.16
N ASP A 140 -4.08 -0.79 6.42
CA ASP A 140 -4.43 -1.98 5.63
C ASP A 140 -3.32 -3.03 5.58
N LEU A 141 -2.91 -3.50 6.76
CA LEU A 141 -1.97 -4.60 6.94
C LEU A 141 -2.66 -5.94 6.65
N LEU A 142 -2.01 -6.75 5.83
CA LEU A 142 -2.29 -8.15 5.60
C LEU A 142 -1.14 -8.98 6.12
N ILE A 143 -1.45 -10.07 6.81
CA ILE A 143 -0.50 -11.10 7.23
C ILE A 143 -1.04 -12.44 6.74
N GLY A 144 -0.17 -13.25 6.15
CA GLY A 144 -0.54 -14.55 5.64
C GLY A 144 0.64 -15.48 5.52
N ARG A 145 0.34 -16.71 5.10
CA ARG A 145 1.30 -17.75 4.78
C ARG A 145 0.89 -18.37 3.46
N TYR A 146 1.85 -18.53 2.56
CA TYR A 146 1.64 -19.14 1.25
C TYR A 146 2.88 -19.95 0.87
N ARG A 147 2.70 -21.21 0.44
CA ARG A 147 3.81 -22.16 0.17
C ARG A 147 4.85 -22.20 1.30
N ASP A 148 4.36 -22.41 2.52
CA ASP A 148 5.17 -22.42 3.75
C ASP A 148 6.01 -21.17 4.01
N THR A 149 5.68 -20.08 3.33
CA THR A 149 6.41 -18.81 3.41
C THR A 149 5.49 -17.77 4.01
N ASP A 150 5.87 -17.25 5.19
CA ASP A 150 5.14 -16.18 5.84
C ASP A 150 5.41 -14.86 5.14
N TYR A 151 4.37 -14.02 5.04
CA TYR A 151 4.49 -12.70 4.43
C TYR A 151 3.58 -11.68 5.12
N SER A 152 3.90 -10.41 4.91
CA SER A 152 2.98 -9.33 5.25
C SER A 152 3.07 -8.20 4.23
N LEU A 153 1.92 -7.59 3.93
CA LEU A 153 1.76 -6.49 3.00
C LEU A 153 1.06 -5.33 3.73
N VAL A 154 1.55 -4.11 3.59
CA VAL A 154 0.91 -2.94 4.21
C VAL A 154 0.91 -1.75 3.26
N GLU A 155 -0.16 -0.96 3.29
CA GLU A 155 -0.18 0.35 2.63
C GLU A 155 0.63 1.35 3.47
N ALA A 156 1.60 2.01 2.85
CA ALA A 156 2.47 2.96 3.50
C ALA A 156 2.50 4.31 2.81
N ARG A 157 2.38 5.37 3.63
CA ARG A 157 2.72 6.73 3.26
C ARG A 157 3.87 7.21 4.12
N LEU A 158 5.05 7.31 3.54
CA LEU A 158 6.28 7.73 4.20
C LEU A 158 6.63 9.13 3.74
N LYS A 159 6.99 10.00 4.68
CA LYS A 159 7.39 11.38 4.39
C LYS A 159 8.68 11.73 5.13
N GLN A 160 9.55 12.48 4.46
CA GLN A 160 10.63 13.20 5.11
C GLN A 160 10.24 14.66 5.30
N SER A 161 10.24 15.12 6.55
CA SER A 161 9.98 16.52 6.88
C SER A 161 11.17 17.11 7.61
N ARG A 162 11.79 18.15 7.05
CA ARG A 162 12.80 18.95 7.76
C ARG A 162 12.14 20.25 8.24
N ARG A 163 12.43 20.62 9.48
CA ARG A 163 12.00 21.92 10.04
C ARG A 163 13.22 22.84 10.02
N SER A 164 13.09 23.98 9.33
CA SER A 164 14.07 25.06 9.39
C SER A 164 13.34 26.31 9.88
N GLY A 165 13.53 26.64 11.16
CA GLY A 165 12.77 27.69 11.85
C GLY A 165 11.26 27.45 11.84
N THR A 166 10.50 28.40 11.27
CA THR A 166 9.04 28.34 11.10
C THR A 166 8.60 27.63 9.82
N LYS A 167 9.51 27.38 8.87
CA LYS A 167 9.20 26.71 7.61
C LYS A 167 9.37 25.20 7.75
N ARG A 168 8.36 24.46 7.28
CA ARG A 168 8.39 23.01 7.13
C ARG A 168 8.60 22.68 5.66
N GLU A 169 9.72 22.03 5.36
CA GLU A 169 9.99 21.49 4.02
C GLU A 169 9.67 20.00 4.04
N GLU A 170 8.78 19.55 3.16
CA GLU A 170 8.54 18.13 2.90
C GLU A 170 9.39 17.75 1.68
N ARG A 171 10.32 16.80 1.87
CA ARG A 171 11.11 16.18 0.78
C ARG A 171 10.78 14.70 0.73
N GLY A 172 10.80 14.09 -0.45
CA GLY A 172 10.71 12.64 -0.62
C GLY A 172 9.49 11.99 0.04
N THR A 173 8.41 11.82 -0.72
CA THR A 173 7.24 11.08 -0.26
C THR A 173 7.19 9.73 -0.95
N PHE A 174 7.17 8.65 -0.17
CA PHE A 174 6.78 7.33 -0.67
C PHE A 174 5.30 7.13 -0.40
N THR A 175 4.55 6.69 -1.40
CA THR A 175 3.18 6.20 -1.26
C THR A 175 3.09 4.92 -2.07
N GLY A 176 2.65 3.85 -1.42
CA GLY A 176 2.64 2.53 -2.04
C GLY A 176 2.52 1.40 -1.04
N LEU A 177 2.92 0.22 -1.49
CA LEU A 177 2.90 -1.01 -0.72
C LEU A 177 4.30 -1.35 -0.21
N LEU A 178 4.38 -1.73 1.05
CA LEU A 178 5.56 -2.40 1.60
C LEU A 178 5.20 -3.86 1.82
N CYS A 179 5.96 -4.76 1.20
CA CYS A 179 5.81 -6.19 1.39
C CYS A 179 7.10 -6.74 1.99
N GLN A 180 6.97 -7.59 3.00
CA GLN A 180 8.05 -8.40 3.53
C GLN A 180 7.65 -9.87 3.43
N VAL A 181 8.59 -10.69 2.99
CA VAL A 181 8.44 -12.13 2.80
C VAL A 181 9.59 -12.82 3.53
N SER A 182 9.31 -13.84 4.32
CA SER A 182 10.36 -14.65 4.93
C SER A 182 11.11 -15.43 3.86
N VAL A 183 12.43 -15.52 3.95
CA VAL A 183 13.22 -16.31 3.00
C VAL A 183 13.48 -17.69 3.63
N PRO A 184 13.15 -18.80 2.94
CA PRO A 184 13.26 -20.14 3.53
C PRO A 184 14.71 -20.64 3.63
N VAL A 185 15.65 -19.99 2.93
CA VAL A 185 17.08 -20.28 3.01
C VAL A 185 17.77 -19.30 3.96
N THR A 186 18.71 -19.81 4.75
CA THR A 186 19.55 -18.98 5.62
C THR A 186 20.55 -18.20 4.77
N PHE A 187 20.68 -16.91 5.04
CA PHE A 187 21.72 -16.06 4.47
C PHE A 187 22.22 -15.06 5.50
N THR A 188 23.45 -14.60 5.35
CA THR A 188 24.05 -13.61 6.27
C THR A 188 24.28 -12.24 5.63
N CYS A 189 24.32 -12.19 4.30
CA CYS A 189 24.54 -10.97 3.57
C CYS A 189 23.35 -10.01 3.60
N THR A 190 23.63 -8.73 3.47
CA THR A 190 22.65 -7.71 3.14
C THR A 190 22.74 -7.41 1.67
N VAL A 191 21.65 -7.59 0.91
CA VAL A 191 21.60 -7.27 -0.51
C VAL A 191 20.58 -6.16 -0.74
N LEU A 192 20.97 -5.11 -1.44
CA LEU A 192 20.11 -3.99 -1.80
C LEU A 192 20.01 -3.86 -3.32
N LEU A 193 18.78 -3.90 -3.84
CA LEU A 193 18.45 -3.81 -5.26
C LEU A 193 17.72 -2.49 -5.50
N ILE A 194 18.36 -1.56 -6.20
CA ILE A 194 17.83 -0.22 -6.43
C ILE A 194 17.47 -0.02 -7.88
N GLY A 195 16.26 0.48 -8.07
CA GLY A 195 15.74 0.88 -9.36
C GLY A 195 16.27 2.24 -9.82
N ASP A 196 16.79 2.27 -11.04
CA ASP A 196 17.19 3.47 -11.82
C ASP A 196 18.40 4.27 -11.29
N LYS A 197 19.21 4.76 -12.25
CA LYS A 197 20.53 5.42 -12.02
C LYS A 197 20.44 6.94 -11.79
N GLY A 198 19.24 7.48 -11.54
CA GLY A 198 18.97 8.92 -11.46
C GLY A 198 19.08 9.53 -10.04
N LYS A 199 18.29 10.58 -9.74
CA LYS A 199 18.24 11.27 -8.43
C LYS A 199 17.93 10.33 -7.24
N LEU A 200 17.32 9.16 -7.51
CA LEU A 200 17.08 8.10 -6.53
C LEU A 200 18.38 7.37 -6.13
N GLY A 201 19.40 7.34 -6.98
CA GLY A 201 20.72 6.80 -6.63
C GLY A 201 21.44 7.64 -5.58
N ASN A 202 21.28 8.97 -5.58
CA ASN A 202 21.99 9.84 -4.64
C ASN A 202 21.65 9.57 -3.17
N TRP A 203 20.38 9.33 -2.82
CA TRP A 203 20.03 9.04 -1.43
C TRP A 203 20.46 7.63 -1.00
N VAL A 204 20.53 6.68 -1.93
CA VAL A 204 21.08 5.34 -1.69
C VAL A 204 22.58 5.46 -1.44
N VAL A 205 23.31 6.25 -2.23
CA VAL A 205 24.73 6.53 -1.98
C VAL A 205 24.92 7.15 -0.60
N ASP A 206 24.06 8.10 -0.20
CA ASP A 206 24.10 8.69 1.14
C ASP A 206 23.79 7.66 2.24
N LEU A 207 22.84 6.75 2.02
CA LEU A 207 22.47 5.70 2.99
C LEU A 207 23.54 4.60 3.11
N VAL A 208 24.08 4.12 1.98
CA VAL A 208 25.22 3.22 1.92
C VAL A 208 26.41 3.82 2.68
N ARG A 209 26.63 5.14 2.55
CA ARG A 209 27.69 5.82 3.30
C ARG A 209 27.40 6.02 4.79
N SER A 210 26.14 6.09 5.21
CA SER A 210 25.76 6.54 6.56
C SER A 210 25.11 5.48 7.47
N SER A 211 24.65 4.36 6.94
CA SER A 211 23.91 3.35 7.74
C SER A 211 24.19 1.90 7.36
N LEU A 212 24.56 1.61 6.10
CA LEU A 212 24.89 0.26 5.64
C LEU A 212 26.39 0.19 5.29
N THR A 213 27.23 0.13 6.32
CA THR A 213 28.68 0.02 6.18
C THR A 213 29.04 -1.25 5.40
N ASN A 214 29.99 -1.14 4.47
CA ASN A 214 30.57 -2.24 3.67
C ASN A 214 29.77 -2.77 2.46
N LEU A 215 28.69 -2.11 2.04
CA LEU A 215 28.05 -2.49 0.77
C LEU A 215 28.91 -2.12 -0.44
N SER A 216 29.20 -3.12 -1.28
CA SER A 216 29.93 -2.99 -2.55
C SER A 216 29.02 -3.32 -3.72
N ALA A 217 29.23 -2.68 -4.87
CA ALA A 217 28.46 -2.97 -6.07
C ALA A 217 28.71 -4.42 -6.54
N VAL A 218 27.64 -5.14 -6.87
CA VAL A 218 27.69 -6.52 -7.37
C VAL A 218 27.21 -6.53 -8.81
N THR A 219 28.04 -7.04 -9.72
CA THR A 219 27.64 -7.25 -11.11
C THR A 219 26.93 -8.59 -11.28
N MET A 220 25.77 -8.56 -11.91
CA MET A 220 24.98 -9.73 -12.30
C MET A 220 25.17 -10.06 -13.78
N ASN A 221 25.19 -11.35 -14.11
CA ASN A 221 25.25 -11.81 -15.50
C ASN A 221 23.84 -11.82 -16.15
N HIS A 222 23.15 -10.67 -16.11
CA HIS A 222 21.77 -10.54 -16.60
C HIS A 222 21.52 -9.17 -17.24
N LYS A 223 21.76 -9.07 -18.55
CA LYS A 223 21.78 -7.79 -19.29
C LYS A 223 20.50 -6.95 -19.12
N ALA A 224 19.33 -7.58 -19.19
CA ALA A 224 18.05 -6.88 -19.05
C ALA A 224 17.83 -6.32 -17.64
N PHE A 225 18.37 -7.01 -16.62
CA PHE A 225 18.26 -6.61 -15.23
C PHE A 225 19.24 -5.47 -14.89
N GLU A 226 20.51 -5.62 -15.27
CA GLU A 226 21.56 -4.59 -15.12
C GLU A 226 21.23 -3.26 -15.81
N ALA A 227 20.37 -3.29 -16.83
CA ALA A 227 19.87 -2.07 -17.47
C ALA A 227 18.92 -1.25 -16.59
N ARG A 228 18.27 -1.87 -15.60
CA ARG A 228 17.19 -1.27 -14.78
C ARG A 228 17.54 -1.19 -13.30
N TYR A 229 18.42 -2.06 -12.84
CA TYR A 229 18.79 -2.23 -11.43
C TYR A 229 20.28 -2.03 -11.18
N GLN A 230 20.61 -1.62 -9.96
CA GLN A 230 21.94 -1.70 -9.39
C GLN A 230 21.87 -2.57 -8.14
N VAL A 231 22.83 -3.48 -7.98
CA VAL A 231 22.92 -4.38 -6.83
C VAL A 231 24.08 -3.96 -5.95
N TYR A 232 23.83 -3.90 -4.65
CA TYR A 232 24.83 -3.67 -3.63
C TYR A 232 24.76 -4.79 -2.59
N SER A 233 25.91 -5.28 -2.13
CA SER A 233 26.00 -6.30 -1.08
C SER A 233 27.25 -6.14 -0.24
N ASP A 234 27.19 -6.52 1.02
CA ASP A 234 28.35 -6.66 1.90
C ASP A 234 29.12 -7.98 1.64
N GLN A 235 28.47 -8.96 1.02
CA GLN A 235 29.05 -10.22 0.59
C GLN A 235 28.62 -10.54 -0.85
N PRO A 236 29.43 -10.15 -1.86
CA PRO A 236 29.07 -10.31 -3.28
C PRO A 236 28.80 -11.75 -3.72
N GLU A 237 29.55 -12.73 -3.20
CA GLU A 237 29.38 -14.14 -3.61
C GLU A 237 28.07 -14.74 -3.11
N GLU A 238 27.73 -14.54 -1.83
CA GLU A 238 26.44 -14.98 -1.27
C GLU A 238 25.26 -14.26 -1.95
N ALA A 239 25.42 -12.98 -2.27
CA ALA A 239 24.40 -12.22 -3.00
C ALA A 239 24.10 -12.79 -4.39
N ARG A 240 25.12 -13.23 -5.15
CA ARG A 240 24.90 -13.87 -6.46
C ARG A 240 24.18 -15.22 -6.34
N ALA A 241 24.45 -15.96 -5.26
CA ALA A 241 23.75 -17.22 -4.99
C ALA A 241 22.26 -17.00 -4.64
N LEU A 242 21.95 -15.92 -3.91
CA LEU A 242 20.56 -15.51 -3.63
C LEU A 242 19.85 -14.97 -4.88
N LEU A 243 20.54 -14.16 -5.68
CA LEU A 243 19.98 -13.49 -6.86
C LEU A 243 20.01 -14.38 -8.11
N GLN A 244 19.31 -15.50 -8.04
CA GLN A 244 19.14 -16.43 -9.15
C GLN A 244 18.43 -15.77 -10.34
N THR A 245 18.74 -16.22 -11.56
CA THR A 245 18.15 -15.68 -12.80
C THR A 245 16.62 -15.60 -12.77
N ALA A 246 15.95 -16.64 -12.26
CA ALA A 246 14.48 -16.65 -12.15
C ALA A 246 13.95 -15.50 -11.27
N LEU A 247 14.61 -15.19 -10.15
CA LEU A 247 14.25 -14.06 -9.30
C LEU A 247 14.45 -12.73 -10.04
N LEU A 248 15.57 -12.56 -10.75
CA LEU A 248 15.84 -11.34 -11.52
C LEU A 248 14.77 -11.10 -12.59
N ASP A 249 14.40 -12.13 -13.34
CA ASP A 249 13.34 -12.09 -14.35
C ASP A 249 11.99 -11.73 -13.75
N SER A 250 11.67 -12.29 -12.59
CA SER A 250 10.42 -11.96 -11.93
C SER A 250 10.40 -10.56 -11.33
N LEU A 251 11.51 -10.03 -10.85
CA LEU A 251 11.59 -8.62 -10.43
C LEU A 251 11.36 -7.67 -11.62
N LEU A 252 11.81 -8.06 -12.82
CA LEU A 252 11.49 -7.34 -14.05
C LEU A 252 9.99 -7.43 -14.35
N ALA A 253 9.41 -8.64 -14.31
CA ALA A 253 7.98 -8.86 -14.56
C ALA A 253 7.09 -8.11 -13.56
N ILE A 254 7.43 -8.14 -12.26
CA ILE A 254 6.72 -7.38 -11.22
C ILE A 254 6.79 -5.89 -11.53
N SER A 255 7.98 -5.35 -11.86
CA SER A 255 8.12 -3.93 -12.17
C SER A 255 7.27 -3.50 -13.37
N GLU A 256 7.21 -4.33 -14.41
CA GLU A 256 6.36 -4.10 -15.59
C GLU A 256 4.87 -4.16 -15.26
N ALA A 257 4.45 -5.16 -14.48
CA ALA A 257 3.07 -5.33 -14.06
C ALA A 257 2.56 -4.11 -13.25
N VAL A 258 3.43 -3.47 -12.46
CA VAL A 258 3.09 -2.25 -11.71
C VAL A 258 3.33 -0.96 -12.51
N GLY A 259 3.66 -1.05 -13.80
CA GLY A 259 3.90 0.10 -14.68
C GLY A 259 5.12 0.93 -14.27
N ARG A 260 6.12 0.32 -13.64
CA ARG A 260 7.35 0.99 -13.18
C ARG A 260 8.57 0.47 -13.92
N LYS A 261 9.56 1.36 -14.09
CA LYS A 261 10.88 0.97 -14.59
C LYS A 261 11.55 -0.01 -13.64
N SER A 262 11.31 0.08 -12.34
CA SER A 262 11.92 -0.80 -11.34
C SER A 262 11.22 -0.61 -9.99
N VAL A 263 11.41 -1.58 -9.11
CA VAL A 263 10.90 -1.60 -7.74
C VAL A 263 12.06 -1.87 -6.77
N ASN A 264 12.20 -1.08 -5.73
CA ASN A 264 13.32 -1.26 -4.81
C ASN A 264 13.09 -2.50 -3.94
N CYS A 265 14.13 -3.31 -3.76
CA CYS A 265 14.06 -4.54 -2.99
C CYS A 265 15.30 -4.70 -2.12
N ALA A 266 15.21 -5.49 -1.05
CA ALA A 266 16.38 -5.88 -0.26
C ALA A 266 16.23 -7.27 0.35
N PHE A 267 17.35 -7.97 0.50
CA PHE A 267 17.51 -9.11 1.39
C PHE A 267 18.23 -8.63 2.65
N ILE A 268 17.58 -8.79 3.81
CA ILE A 268 18.12 -8.39 5.11
C ILE A 268 17.43 -9.17 6.22
N ASP A 269 18.18 -9.56 7.26
CA ASP A 269 17.65 -10.22 8.46
C ASP A 269 16.73 -11.43 8.17
N GLY A 270 17.09 -12.27 7.19
CA GLY A 270 16.29 -13.44 6.79
C GLY A 270 15.00 -13.12 6.02
N ARG A 271 14.82 -11.87 5.57
CA ARG A 271 13.61 -11.40 4.88
C ARG A 271 13.96 -10.82 3.51
N PHE A 272 13.04 -11.01 2.58
CA PHE A 272 12.97 -10.26 1.34
C PHE A 272 11.97 -9.12 1.50
N LEU A 273 12.41 -7.90 1.24
CA LEU A 273 11.64 -6.68 1.33
C LEU A 273 11.45 -6.10 -0.06
N ILE A 274 10.26 -5.58 -0.35
CA ILE A 274 9.98 -4.85 -1.59
C ILE A 274 9.09 -3.64 -1.31
N ALA A 275 9.45 -2.50 -1.91
CA ALA A 275 8.62 -1.31 -1.92
C ALA A 275 8.06 -1.10 -3.33
N ILE A 276 6.73 -1.16 -3.43
CA ILE A 276 5.99 -1.04 -4.68
C ILE A 276 5.30 0.33 -4.68
N PRO A 277 5.80 1.32 -5.45
CA PRO A 277 5.17 2.63 -5.50
C PRO A 277 3.79 2.53 -6.14
N HIS A 278 2.76 2.85 -5.38
CA HIS A 278 1.37 2.78 -5.80
C HIS A 278 0.72 4.14 -5.56
N GLY A 279 0.14 4.75 -6.59
CA GLY A 279 -0.41 6.12 -6.51
C GLY A 279 -1.73 6.18 -5.74
N ASP A 280 -2.49 5.10 -5.80
CA ASP A 280 -3.82 4.97 -5.22
C ASP A 280 -3.77 4.17 -3.91
N ASN A 281 -4.80 4.28 -3.06
CA ASN A 281 -4.86 3.45 -1.84
C ASN A 281 -5.25 2.01 -2.22
N LEU A 282 -4.77 0.99 -1.50
CA LEU A 282 -5.25 -0.41 -1.68
C LEU A 282 -6.78 -0.45 -1.61
N PHE A 283 -7.34 0.34 -0.71
CA PHE A 283 -8.78 0.43 -0.47
C PHE A 283 -9.41 1.73 -0.99
N GLU A 284 -9.24 1.98 -2.28
CA GLU A 284 -9.96 3.02 -3.02
C GLU A 284 -11.49 2.79 -3.08
N ILE A 285 -11.93 1.56 -2.82
CA ILE A 285 -13.34 1.15 -2.90
C ILE A 285 -14.22 1.93 -1.91
N GLY A 286 -15.45 2.26 -2.32
CA GLY A 286 -16.43 2.91 -1.45
C GLY A 286 -16.26 4.43 -1.32
N ARG A 287 -15.82 5.09 -2.39
CA ARG A 287 -16.03 6.54 -2.56
C ARG A 287 -17.54 6.80 -2.59
N LEU A 288 -18.04 7.68 -1.74
CA LEU A 288 -19.48 7.93 -1.60
C LEU A 288 -20.16 8.37 -2.92
N HIS A 289 -19.40 9.06 -3.79
CA HIS A 289 -19.87 9.54 -5.09
C HIS A 289 -19.75 8.49 -6.22
N ARG A 290 -19.18 7.31 -5.97
CA ARG A 290 -19.06 6.24 -6.97
C ARG A 290 -20.16 5.19 -6.75
N SER A 291 -20.86 4.83 -7.83
CA SER A 291 -21.87 3.76 -7.81
C SER A 291 -21.24 2.41 -7.49
N LEU A 292 -21.94 1.55 -6.74
CA LEU A 292 -21.51 0.17 -6.47
C LEU A 292 -21.75 -0.80 -7.64
N GLU A 293 -22.25 -0.35 -8.79
CA GLU A 293 -22.32 -1.16 -10.01
C GLU A 293 -20.94 -1.62 -10.50
N HIS A 294 -19.89 -0.83 -10.22
CA HIS A 294 -18.50 -1.17 -10.55
C HIS A 294 -17.80 -1.93 -9.42
N ALA A 295 -18.53 -2.41 -8.42
CA ALA A 295 -17.95 -3.05 -7.25
C ALA A 295 -17.22 -4.35 -7.60
N GLU A 296 -17.67 -5.08 -8.62
CA GLU A 296 -16.99 -6.32 -9.03
C GLU A 296 -15.56 -6.06 -9.51
N GLU A 297 -15.37 -5.12 -10.43
CA GLU A 297 -14.05 -4.70 -10.90
C GLU A 297 -13.16 -4.20 -9.76
N ASP A 298 -13.75 -3.45 -8.83
CA ASP A 298 -13.09 -2.93 -7.65
C ASP A 298 -12.63 -4.03 -6.69
N VAL A 299 -13.46 -5.05 -6.48
CA VAL A 299 -13.11 -6.22 -5.66
C VAL A 299 -12.10 -7.11 -6.36
N ARG A 300 -12.19 -7.27 -7.69
CA ARG A 300 -11.23 -8.03 -8.48
C ARG A 300 -9.85 -7.39 -8.42
N ARG A 301 -9.77 -6.07 -8.60
CA ARG A 301 -8.51 -5.32 -8.45
C ARG A 301 -7.93 -5.50 -7.05
N LEU A 302 -8.75 -5.38 -6.01
CA LEU A 302 -8.31 -5.59 -4.63
C LEU A 302 -7.81 -7.02 -4.40
N ALA A 303 -8.48 -8.02 -4.95
CA ALA A 303 -8.05 -9.41 -4.85
C ALA A 303 -6.68 -9.63 -5.53
N VAL A 304 -6.48 -9.05 -6.71
CA VAL A 304 -5.18 -9.05 -7.40
C VAL A 304 -4.10 -8.39 -6.53
N GLU A 305 -4.36 -7.22 -5.95
CA GLU A 305 -3.43 -6.53 -5.05
C GLU A 305 -3.08 -7.37 -3.81
N PHE A 306 -4.06 -8.08 -3.24
CA PHE A 306 -3.87 -8.96 -2.08
C PHE A 306 -2.99 -10.18 -2.40
N THR A 307 -2.96 -10.61 -3.67
CA THR A 307 -2.13 -11.72 -4.15
C THR A 307 -0.73 -11.30 -4.63
N ILE A 308 -0.37 -10.00 -4.55
CA ILE A 308 0.99 -9.54 -4.87
C ILE A 308 2.07 -10.35 -4.12
N PRO A 309 1.94 -10.62 -2.80
CA PRO A 309 2.90 -11.44 -2.09
C PRO A 309 2.96 -12.89 -2.59
N HIS A 310 1.84 -13.47 -3.03
CA HIS A 310 1.82 -14.84 -3.58
C HIS A 310 2.64 -14.92 -4.86
N ARG A 311 2.45 -13.98 -5.79
CA ARG A 311 3.24 -13.91 -7.03
C ARG A 311 4.73 -13.74 -6.77
N LEU A 312 5.07 -12.98 -5.73
CA LEU A 312 6.44 -12.79 -5.28
C LEU A 312 7.01 -14.06 -4.64
N ILE A 313 6.22 -14.79 -3.86
CA ILE A 313 6.63 -16.07 -3.28
C ILE A 313 6.81 -17.12 -4.38
N ASP A 314 5.87 -17.26 -5.31
CA ASP A 314 6.00 -18.19 -6.44
C ASP A 314 7.27 -17.94 -7.24
N THR A 315 7.57 -16.66 -7.48
CA THR A 315 8.83 -16.19 -8.05
C THR A 315 10.06 -16.63 -7.26
N LEU A 316 10.05 -16.44 -5.94
CA LEU A 316 11.16 -16.80 -5.06
C LEU A 316 11.39 -18.32 -5.02
N HIS A 317 10.34 -19.11 -5.27
CA HIS A 317 10.40 -20.56 -5.45
C HIS A 317 10.77 -20.98 -6.89
N GLY A 318 11.00 -20.04 -7.81
CA GLY A 318 11.43 -20.30 -9.19
C GLY A 318 10.30 -20.61 -10.18
N ASP A 319 9.05 -20.47 -9.78
CA ASP A 319 7.89 -20.69 -10.64
C ASP A 319 7.48 -19.42 -11.40
N ARG A 320 6.93 -19.59 -12.60
CA ARG A 320 6.29 -18.46 -13.30
C ARG A 320 5.03 -18.06 -12.54
N PRO A 321 4.77 -16.76 -12.34
CA PRO A 321 3.58 -16.31 -11.62
C PRO A 321 2.33 -16.85 -12.32
N GLN A 322 1.57 -17.68 -11.62
CA GLN A 322 0.24 -18.08 -12.08
C GLN A 322 -0.73 -16.92 -11.82
N THR A 323 -1.58 -16.61 -12.79
CA THR A 323 -2.66 -15.66 -12.58
C THR A 323 -3.69 -16.32 -11.66
N ILE A 324 -3.70 -15.94 -10.39
CA ILE A 324 -4.58 -16.54 -9.37
C ILE A 324 -6.05 -16.14 -9.60
N ILE A 325 -6.34 -15.07 -10.36
CA ILE A 325 -7.68 -14.52 -10.61
C ILE A 325 -7.71 -13.75 -11.94
#